data_AF-A0A1G0N127-F1
#
_entry.id   AF-A0A1G0N127-F1
#
_cell.length_a   1.000
_cell.length_b   1.000
_cell.length_c   1.000
_cell.angle_alpha   90.00
_cell.angle_beta   90.00
_cell.angle_gamma   90.00
#
_symmetry.space_group_name_H-M   'P 1'
#
loop_
_entity.id
_entity.type
_entity.pdbx_description
1 polymer ?
#
loop_
_entity_poly.entity_id
_entity_poly.type
_entity_poly.pdbx_seq_one_letter_code
_entity_poly.pdbx_strand_id
1 'polypeptide(L)'
;MKRIVRSMLLLTVALSLAFMTTAFADEQPGQEPDLAADAMKSQGNPPQIPHAVKQDQDGEACNSCHREGVKNAPPTSHPERLNCTSCHVQGEIKKAKKAPKGKKK
;
A
#
# COMPACT_ATOMS: atom_id res chain seq x y z
N MET A 1 19.12 53.83 19.83
CA MET A 1 19.70 53.50 18.50
C MET A 1 20.34 52.11 18.44
N LYS A 2 21.42 51.80 19.18
CA LYS A 2 22.11 50.48 19.13
C LYS A 2 21.23 49.25 19.45
N ARG A 3 20.20 49.39 20.30
CA ARG A 3 19.24 48.32 20.61
C ARG A 3 18.25 48.05 19.47
N ILE A 4 17.82 49.11 18.76
CA ILE A 4 16.90 49.02 17.61
C ILE A 4 17.63 48.39 16.41
N VAL A 5 18.88 48.81 16.16
CA VAL A 5 19.71 48.24 15.09
C VAL A 5 20.01 46.75 15.32
N ARG A 6 20.27 46.34 16.58
CA ARG A 6 20.43 44.92 16.94
C ARG A 6 19.15 44.11 16.73
N SER A 7 17.99 44.67 17.10
CA SER A 7 16.71 43.98 16.91
C SER A 7 16.35 43.82 15.43
N MET A 8 16.63 44.83 14.61
CA MET A 8 16.44 44.76 13.14
C MET A 8 17.36 43.72 12.50
N LEU A 9 18.63 43.66 12.93
CA LEU A 9 19.59 42.67 12.43
C LEU A 9 19.20 41.24 12.82
N LEU A 10 18.68 41.04 14.04
CA LEU A 10 18.20 39.73 14.48
C LEU A 10 16.94 39.31 13.71
N LEU A 11 16.04 40.26 13.42
CA LEU A 11 14.83 39.99 12.66
C LEU A 11 15.13 39.62 11.20
N THR A 12 16.09 40.32 10.56
CA THR A 12 16.47 40.02 9.17
C THR A 12 17.20 38.68 9.06
N VAL A 13 18.05 38.32 10.03
CA VAL A 13 18.71 37.01 10.08
C VAL A 13 17.71 35.88 10.33
N ALA A 14 16.72 36.08 11.20
CA ALA A 14 15.68 35.08 11.45
C ALA A 14 14.80 34.86 10.20
N LEU A 15 14.44 35.95 9.50
CA LEU A 15 13.65 35.88 8.28
C LEU A 15 14.43 35.18 7.16
N SER A 16 15.72 35.50 6.96
CA SER A 16 16.55 34.83 5.95
C SER A 16 16.81 33.36 6.25
N LEU A 17 16.96 32.97 7.53
CA LEU A 17 17.03 31.56 7.92
C LEU A 17 15.74 30.81 7.58
N ALA A 18 14.57 31.41 7.84
CA ALA A 18 13.30 30.80 7.49
C ALA A 18 13.16 30.59 5.96
N PHE A 19 13.54 31.57 5.15
CA PHE A 19 13.54 31.44 3.68
C PHE A 19 14.54 30.38 3.15
N MET A 20 15.67 30.14 3.82
CA MET A 20 16.61 29.09 3.41
C MET A 20 16.11 27.67 3.71
N THR A 21 15.25 27.48 4.72
CA THR A 21 14.69 26.15 5.00
C THR A 21 13.77 25.64 3.89
N THR A 22 13.08 26.52 3.16
CA THR A 22 12.20 26.10 2.05
C THR A 22 12.95 25.84 0.74
N ALA A 23 14.18 26.33 0.58
CA ALA A 23 14.98 26.15 -0.63
C ALA A 23 15.72 24.79 -0.68
N PHE A 24 15.89 24.12 0.46
CA PHE A 24 16.49 22.79 0.58
C PHE A 24 15.48 21.70 1.00
N ALA A 25 14.18 22.01 1.00
CA ALA A 25 13.12 21.09 1.42
C ALA A 25 12.58 20.21 0.28
N ASP A 26 13.35 19.99 -0.79
CA ASP A 26 12.91 19.17 -1.93
C ASP A 26 13.07 17.65 -1.67
N GLU A 27 13.84 17.25 -0.67
CA GLU A 27 14.05 15.82 -0.36
C GLU A 27 13.64 15.52 1.09
N GLN A 28 12.34 15.31 1.32
CA GLN A 28 11.88 14.61 2.52
C GLN A 28 12.14 13.11 2.32
N PRO A 29 13.07 12.47 3.07
CA PRO A 29 13.20 11.01 3.02
C PRO A 29 11.88 10.39 3.47
N GLY A 30 11.14 9.80 2.53
CA GLY A 30 9.81 9.22 2.75
C GLY A 30 8.62 9.90 2.09
N GLN A 31 8.81 10.95 1.26
CA GLN A 31 7.75 11.58 0.45
C GLN A 31 7.84 11.22 -1.05
N GLU A 32 8.70 10.27 -1.42
CA GLU A 32 8.69 9.66 -2.74
C GLU A 32 7.44 8.77 -2.90
N PRO A 33 6.61 8.98 -3.95
CA PRO A 33 5.43 8.16 -4.15
C PRO A 33 5.85 6.71 -4.42
N ASP A 34 5.30 5.77 -3.65
CA ASP A 34 5.46 4.34 -3.89
C ASP A 34 4.62 3.92 -5.10
N LEU A 35 5.14 4.23 -6.28
CA LEU A 35 4.51 3.99 -7.57
C LEU A 35 4.12 2.51 -7.74
N ALA A 36 4.85 1.59 -7.12
CA ALA A 36 4.55 0.17 -7.19
C ALA A 36 3.30 -0.18 -6.34
N ALA A 37 3.23 0.31 -5.10
CA ALA A 37 2.05 0.11 -4.26
C ALA A 37 0.80 0.81 -4.82
N ASP A 38 0.97 1.98 -5.43
CA ASP A 38 -0.12 2.72 -6.05
C ASP A 38 -0.63 2.03 -7.31
N ALA A 39 0.28 1.48 -8.14
CA ALA A 39 -0.09 0.66 -9.29
C ALA A 39 -0.91 -0.55 -8.85
N MET A 40 -0.51 -1.30 -7.82
CA MET A 40 -1.26 -2.47 -7.35
C MET A 40 -2.69 -2.15 -6.88
N LYS A 41 -2.94 -0.92 -6.42
CA LYS A 41 -4.26 -0.45 -5.96
C LYS A 41 -5.07 0.21 -7.07
N SER A 42 -4.51 0.40 -8.26
CA SER A 42 -5.18 1.09 -9.35
C SER A 42 -6.39 0.29 -9.87
N GLN A 43 -7.38 1.01 -10.37
CA GLN A 43 -8.57 0.37 -10.93
C GLN A 43 -8.19 -0.48 -12.14
N GLY A 44 -8.65 -1.73 -12.15
CA GLY A 44 -8.41 -2.68 -13.24
C GLY A 44 -7.14 -3.52 -13.10
N ASN A 45 -6.27 -3.26 -12.11
CA ASN A 45 -5.14 -4.14 -11.84
C ASN A 45 -5.60 -5.44 -11.15
N PRO A 46 -5.09 -6.62 -11.56
CA PRO A 46 -5.49 -7.88 -10.96
C PRO A 46 -4.99 -7.93 -9.50
N PRO A 47 -5.85 -8.22 -8.51
CA PRO A 47 -5.42 -8.37 -7.13
C PRO A 47 -4.47 -9.56 -6.95
N GLN A 48 -3.53 -9.41 -6.03
CA GLN A 48 -2.68 -10.52 -5.60
C GLN A 48 -3.47 -11.57 -4.81
N ILE A 49 -3.07 -12.82 -4.93
CA ILE A 49 -3.71 -13.94 -4.22
C ILE A 49 -3.18 -13.97 -2.77
N PRO A 50 -4.01 -13.74 -1.74
CA PRO A 50 -3.56 -13.61 -0.35
C PRO A 50 -3.46 -14.95 0.40
N HIS A 51 -3.57 -16.07 -0.32
CA HIS A 51 -3.55 -17.42 0.23
C HIS A 51 -2.74 -18.36 -0.65
N ALA A 52 -2.44 -19.55 -0.10
CA ALA A 52 -1.82 -20.61 -0.86
C ALA A 52 -2.75 -21.07 -1.99
N VAL A 53 -2.17 -21.30 -3.16
CA VAL A 53 -2.82 -21.93 -4.31
C VAL A 53 -1.93 -23.05 -4.81
N LYS A 54 -2.55 -24.08 -5.38
CA LYS A 54 -1.83 -25.09 -6.15
C LYS A 54 -1.75 -24.61 -7.60
N GLN A 55 -0.77 -25.10 -8.36
CA GLN A 55 -0.82 -24.92 -9.80
C GLN A 55 -2.08 -25.59 -10.33
N ASP A 56 -2.89 -24.79 -11.01
CA ASP A 56 -4.17 -25.19 -11.57
C ASP A 56 -4.20 -24.68 -13.01
N GLN A 57 -4.33 -25.60 -13.97
CA GLN A 57 -4.24 -25.26 -15.39
C GLN A 57 -5.61 -24.95 -16.01
N ASP A 58 -6.68 -25.50 -15.43
CA ASP A 58 -8.06 -25.38 -15.89
C ASP A 58 -8.90 -24.43 -15.03
N GLY A 59 -8.33 -23.84 -13.97
CA GLY A 59 -8.97 -22.84 -13.13
C GLY A 59 -10.11 -23.38 -12.27
N GLU A 60 -10.33 -24.70 -12.25
CA GLU A 60 -11.44 -25.31 -11.52
C GLU A 60 -11.26 -25.19 -10.00
N ALA A 61 -10.03 -25.32 -9.50
CA ALA A 61 -9.72 -25.13 -8.09
C ALA A 61 -9.97 -23.68 -7.65
N CYS A 62 -9.66 -22.70 -8.51
CA CYS A 62 -9.94 -21.29 -8.26
C CYS A 62 -11.46 -21.02 -8.25
N ASN A 63 -12.16 -21.52 -9.28
CA ASN A 63 -13.59 -21.31 -9.47
C ASN A 63 -14.44 -22.00 -8.40
N SER A 64 -13.93 -23.03 -7.72
CA SER A 64 -14.60 -23.67 -6.58
C SER A 64 -15.03 -22.69 -5.48
N CYS A 65 -14.34 -21.56 -5.33
CA CYS A 65 -14.69 -20.50 -4.38
C CYS A 65 -15.04 -19.18 -5.08
N HIS A 66 -14.31 -18.82 -6.13
CA HIS A 66 -14.45 -17.51 -6.77
C HIS A 66 -15.55 -17.42 -7.82
N ARG A 67 -16.15 -18.52 -8.29
CA ARG A 67 -17.19 -18.42 -9.34
C ARG A 67 -18.44 -17.67 -8.84
N GLU A 68 -18.91 -18.02 -7.66
CA GLU A 68 -20.10 -17.41 -7.02
C GLU A 68 -19.73 -16.62 -5.75
N GLY A 69 -18.45 -16.55 -5.39
CA GLY A 69 -17.98 -15.83 -4.22
C GLY A 69 -18.36 -16.50 -2.90
N VAL A 70 -18.10 -17.80 -2.77
CA VAL A 70 -18.37 -18.56 -1.54
C VAL A 70 -17.17 -18.51 -0.58
N LYS A 71 -17.39 -18.84 0.70
CA LYS A 71 -16.33 -18.85 1.75
C LYS A 71 -15.59 -17.51 1.92
N ASN A 72 -16.28 -16.39 1.72
CA ASN A 72 -15.72 -15.03 1.75
C ASN A 72 -14.71 -14.74 0.63
N ALA A 73 -14.70 -15.54 -0.44
CA ALA A 73 -14.00 -15.21 -1.67
C ALA A 73 -14.82 -14.16 -2.45
N PRO A 74 -14.20 -13.12 -3.03
CA PRO A 74 -14.90 -12.25 -3.96
C PRO A 74 -15.24 -13.04 -5.25
N PRO A 75 -16.44 -12.84 -5.84
CA PRO A 75 -16.76 -13.45 -7.12
C PRO A 75 -15.87 -12.87 -8.23
N THR A 76 -15.40 -13.72 -9.12
CA THR A 76 -14.67 -13.30 -10.32
C THR A 76 -15.63 -12.70 -11.34
N SER A 77 -15.20 -11.64 -12.03
CA SER A 77 -15.97 -11.05 -13.13
C SER A 77 -15.81 -11.83 -14.45
N HIS A 78 -14.90 -12.80 -14.50
CA HIS A 78 -14.53 -13.54 -15.71
C HIS A 78 -14.26 -15.02 -15.40
N PRO A 79 -15.29 -15.81 -15.01
CA PRO A 79 -15.12 -17.21 -14.62
C PRO A 79 -14.61 -18.11 -15.75
N GLU A 80 -14.75 -17.69 -17.01
CA GLU A 80 -14.26 -18.37 -18.20
C GLU A 80 -12.74 -18.23 -18.42
N ARG A 81 -12.07 -17.32 -17.72
CA ARG A 81 -10.60 -17.15 -17.79
C ARG A 81 -9.89 -18.14 -16.87
N LEU A 82 -9.69 -19.34 -17.40
CA LEU A 82 -9.20 -20.50 -16.64
C LEU A 82 -7.74 -20.38 -16.16
N ASN A 83 -6.88 -19.65 -16.89
CA ASN A 83 -5.48 -19.44 -16.50
C ASN A 83 -5.33 -18.24 -15.53
N CYS A 84 -5.87 -18.37 -14.32
CA CYS A 84 -5.96 -17.27 -13.35
C CYS A 84 -4.58 -16.70 -12.97
N THR A 85 -3.56 -17.56 -12.85
CA THR A 85 -2.19 -17.18 -12.44
C THR A 85 -1.42 -16.42 -13.52
N SER A 86 -1.95 -16.33 -14.74
CA SER A 86 -1.36 -15.47 -15.78
C SER A 86 -1.45 -13.98 -15.43
N CYS A 87 -2.42 -13.60 -14.60
CA CYS A 87 -2.61 -12.20 -14.18
C CYS A 87 -2.55 -12.05 -12.65
N HIS A 88 -3.10 -13.01 -11.90
CA HIS A 88 -3.12 -12.98 -10.45
C HIS A 88 -1.87 -13.65 -9.87
N VAL A 89 -0.96 -12.84 -9.36
CA VAL A 89 0.28 -13.33 -8.73
C VAL A 89 0.03 -13.64 -7.25
N GLN A 90 0.67 -14.69 -6.74
CA GLN A 90 0.63 -15.00 -5.32
C GLN A 90 1.35 -13.91 -4.51
N GLY A 91 0.61 -13.27 -3.60
CA GLY A 91 1.15 -12.24 -2.71
C GLY A 91 1.76 -12.83 -1.44
N GLU A 92 2.18 -11.96 -0.54
CA GLU A 92 2.65 -12.37 0.78
C GLU A 92 1.51 -12.99 1.60
N ILE A 93 1.64 -14.27 1.94
CA ILE A 93 0.65 -14.99 2.75
C ILE A 93 0.86 -14.60 4.22
N LYS A 94 0.19 -13.53 4.66
CA LYS A 94 0.19 -13.13 6.08
C LYS A 94 -0.53 -14.22 6.88
N LYS A 95 0.22 -15.02 7.65
CA LYS A 95 -0.39 -16.03 8.53
C LYS A 95 -1.35 -15.33 9.48
N ALA A 96 -2.62 -15.74 9.48
CA ALA A 96 -3.61 -15.21 10.39
C ALA A 96 -3.09 -15.32 11.84
N LYS A 97 -3.03 -14.19 12.56
CA LYS A 97 -2.70 -14.18 13.99
C LYS A 97 -3.72 -15.06 14.70
N LYS A 98 -3.26 -16.16 15.32
CA LYS A 98 -4.13 -17.02 16.13
C LYS A 98 -4.79 -16.14 17.20
N ALA A 99 -6.13 -16.16 17.26
CA ALA A 99 -6.86 -15.50 18.34
C ALA A 99 -6.36 -16.05 19.70
N PRO A 100 -6.18 -15.21 20.72
CA PRO A 100 -5.81 -15.69 22.04
C PRO A 100 -6.94 -16.61 22.53
N LYS A 101 -6.59 -17.86 22.89
CA LYS A 101 -7.56 -18.80 23.48
C LYS A 101 -8.13 -18.15 24.74
N GLY A 102 -9.40 -17.76 24.68
CA GLY A 102 -10.12 -17.22 25.83
C GLY A 102 -9.99 -18.19 27.01
N LYS A 103 -9.52 -17.69 28.16
CA LYS A 103 -9.62 -18.40 29.43
C LYS A 103 -11.09 -18.70 29.67
N LYS A 104 -11.45 -19.98 29.73
CA LYS A 104 -12.73 -20.41 30.29
C LYS A 104 -12.79 -19.86 31.73
N LYS A 105 -13.81 -19.07 32.03
CA LYS A 105 -14.17 -18.72 33.41
C LYS A 105 -14.77 -19.94 34.09
#